data_AF-A0A142CNA7-F1
#
_entry.id   AF-A0A142CNA7-F1
#
_cell.length_a   1.000
_cell.length_b   1.000
_cell.length_c   1.000
_cell.angle_alpha   90.00
_cell.angle_beta   90.00
_cell.angle_gamma   90.00
#
_symmetry.space_group_name_H-M   'P 1'
#
loop_
_entity.id
_entity.type
_entity.pdbx_description
1 polymer ?
#
loop_
_entity_poly.entity_id
_entity_poly.type
_entity_poly.pdbx_seq_one_letter_code
_entity_poly.pdbx_strand_id
1 'polypeptide(L)'
;MDKLDTAGIQPHTQRIERFLVTTMTFDCVRIQLLEYCINIQHKEKGDENMIRIEILFDRQSTKNLKSGTLQALQNEIEQRLKPHYPEIWLRIDQGSAPSVSVTGARNDKDKERILSLLEEIWQDDSWLPAA
;
A
#
# COMPACT_ATOMS: atom_id res chain seq x y z
N MET A 1 28.07 -49.09 -50.22
CA MET A 1 28.93 -47.93 -49.92
C MET A 1 28.09 -46.68 -50.09
N ASP A 2 27.69 -45.90 -49.10
CA ASP A 2 28.03 -45.87 -47.68
C ASP A 2 26.91 -45.17 -46.89
N LYS A 3 26.80 -45.56 -45.62
CA LYS A 3 25.93 -45.01 -44.57
C LYS A 3 26.37 -43.61 -44.14
N LEU A 4 25.42 -42.86 -43.56
CA LEU A 4 25.48 -41.84 -42.48
C LEU A 4 24.65 -40.59 -42.87
N ASP A 5 23.87 -39.95 -42.02
CA ASP A 5 23.64 -40.11 -40.58
C ASP A 5 22.26 -39.50 -40.27
N THR A 6 21.45 -40.18 -39.47
CA THR A 6 20.21 -39.66 -38.92
C THR A 6 20.58 -38.71 -37.78
N ALA A 7 20.87 -37.44 -38.12
CA ALA A 7 21.11 -36.41 -37.13
C ALA A 7 19.80 -36.11 -36.38
N GLY A 8 19.75 -36.59 -35.14
CA GLY A 8 18.60 -36.45 -34.24
C GLY A 8 18.17 -35.00 -34.06
N ILE A 9 16.90 -34.74 -34.36
CA ILE A 9 16.22 -33.51 -33.99
C ILE A 9 16.07 -33.52 -32.47
N GLN A 10 17.00 -32.87 -31.79
CA GLN A 10 16.94 -32.58 -30.37
C GLN A 10 15.65 -31.79 -30.07
N PRO A 11 14.81 -32.19 -29.09
CA PRO A 11 13.48 -31.63 -28.91
C PRO A 11 13.56 -30.14 -28.58
N HIS A 12 12.96 -29.34 -29.46
CA HIS A 12 12.76 -27.88 -29.39
C HIS A 12 12.15 -27.40 -28.06
N THR A 13 11.59 -28.32 -27.27
CA THR A 13 11.00 -28.09 -25.95
C THR A 13 12.01 -27.56 -24.90
N GLN A 14 13.25 -28.07 -24.85
CA GLN A 14 14.21 -27.62 -23.82
C GLN A 14 14.74 -26.19 -24.04
N ARG A 15 14.78 -25.70 -25.29
CA ARG A 15 15.17 -24.31 -25.58
C ARG A 15 14.09 -23.32 -25.19
N ILE A 16 12.82 -23.69 -25.35
CA ILE A 16 11.69 -22.84 -24.93
C ILE A 16 11.65 -22.73 -23.40
N GLU A 17 11.87 -23.82 -22.66
CA GLU A 17 11.87 -23.77 -21.20
C GLU A 17 13.02 -22.95 -20.62
N ARG A 18 14.24 -23.07 -21.16
CA ARG A 18 15.36 -22.19 -20.75
C ARG A 18 15.12 -20.73 -21.11
N PHE A 19 14.49 -20.45 -22.25
CA PHE A 19 14.16 -19.09 -22.66
C PHE A 19 13.08 -18.50 -21.75
N LEU A 20 12.00 -19.26 -21.47
CA LEU A 20 10.93 -18.89 -20.54
C LEU A 20 11.45 -18.68 -19.12
N VAL A 21 12.28 -19.57 -18.56
CA VAL A 21 12.86 -19.40 -17.21
C VAL A 21 13.78 -18.18 -17.15
N THR A 22 14.55 -17.89 -18.20
CA THR A 22 15.41 -16.70 -18.26
C THR A 22 14.60 -15.42 -18.42
N THR A 23 13.51 -15.42 -19.21
CA THR A 23 12.61 -14.25 -19.28
C THR A 23 11.82 -14.07 -18.00
N MET A 24 11.25 -15.13 -17.41
CA MET A 24 10.45 -15.06 -16.18
C MET A 24 11.29 -14.59 -14.97
N THR A 25 12.58 -14.94 -14.89
CA THR A 25 13.49 -14.44 -13.84
C THR A 25 13.90 -12.99 -14.04
N PHE A 26 14.06 -12.53 -15.29
CA PHE A 26 14.30 -11.12 -15.60
C PHE A 26 13.05 -10.26 -15.45
N ASP A 27 11.87 -10.80 -15.73
CA ASP A 27 10.58 -10.13 -15.56
C ASP A 27 10.24 -9.94 -14.08
N CYS A 28 10.49 -10.92 -13.20
CA CYS A 28 10.26 -10.73 -11.75
C CYS A 28 11.16 -9.62 -11.16
N VAL A 29 12.45 -9.57 -11.53
CA VAL A 29 13.37 -8.54 -11.04
C VAL A 29 13.04 -7.17 -11.67
N ARG A 30 12.60 -7.12 -12.93
CA ARG A 30 12.14 -5.87 -13.57
C ARG A 30 10.81 -5.38 -13.03
N ILE A 31 9.86 -6.25 -12.67
CA ILE A 31 8.61 -5.86 -12.01
C ILE A 31 8.91 -5.26 -10.63
N GLN A 32 9.75 -5.93 -9.83
CA GLN A 32 10.18 -5.41 -8.53
C GLN A 32 10.95 -4.09 -8.64
N LEU A 33 11.79 -3.95 -9.67
CA LEU A 33 12.54 -2.70 -9.92
C LEU A 33 11.63 -1.60 -10.48
N LEU A 34 10.60 -1.92 -11.27
CA LEU A 34 9.58 -0.97 -11.72
C LEU A 34 8.72 -0.48 -10.56
N GLU A 35 8.29 -1.36 -9.65
CA GLU A 35 7.64 -0.96 -8.40
C GLU A 35 8.54 -0.05 -7.56
N TYR A 36 9.84 -0.37 -7.47
CA TYR A 36 10.82 0.46 -6.76
C TYR A 36 11.04 1.82 -7.46
N CYS A 37 11.13 1.86 -8.79
CA CYS A 37 11.31 3.08 -9.57
C CYS A 37 10.05 3.98 -9.54
N ILE A 38 8.85 3.40 -9.59
CA ILE A 38 7.60 4.14 -9.38
C ILE A 38 7.58 4.73 -7.95
N ASN A 39 8.02 3.97 -6.94
CA ASN A 39 8.15 4.47 -5.56
C ASN A 39 9.17 5.63 -5.42
N ILE A 40 10.27 5.62 -6.18
CA ILE A 40 11.29 6.70 -6.12
C ILE A 40 10.81 7.98 -6.81
N GLN A 41 10.12 7.89 -7.96
CA GLN A 41 9.68 9.07 -8.72
C GLN A 41 8.61 9.89 -7.99
N HIS A 42 7.85 9.30 -7.05
CA HIS A 42 6.91 10.03 -6.19
C HIS A 42 7.60 10.88 -5.12
N LYS A 43 8.81 10.50 -4.68
CA LYS A 43 9.50 11.09 -3.52
C LYS A 43 10.10 12.48 -3.77
N GLU A 44 10.27 12.88 -5.04
CA GLU A 44 10.97 14.13 -5.39
C GLU A 44 10.04 15.35 -5.57
N LYS A 45 8.71 15.20 -5.46
CA LYS A 45 7.77 16.32 -5.58
C LYS A 45 7.41 16.88 -4.20
N GLY A 46 8.40 17.54 -3.60
CA GLY A 46 8.36 18.06 -2.23
C GLY A 46 7.09 18.83 -1.85
N ASP A 47 6.54 18.41 -0.71
CA ASP A 47 5.80 19.16 0.33
C ASP A 47 4.57 20.03 -0.03
N GLU A 48 4.29 20.37 -1.29
CA GLU A 48 3.15 21.24 -1.61
C GLU A 48 1.79 20.52 -1.69
N ASN A 49 1.76 19.18 -1.62
CA ASN A 49 0.51 18.40 -1.65
C ASN A 49 0.56 17.16 -0.73
N MET A 50 1.24 17.24 0.42
CA MET A 50 1.19 16.15 1.41
C MET A 50 -0.17 16.13 2.10
N ILE A 51 -0.88 15.00 2.00
CA ILE A 51 -2.21 14.84 2.61
C ILE A 51 -2.02 14.67 4.11
N ARG A 52 -2.68 15.53 4.90
CA ARG A 52 -2.66 15.49 6.36
C ARG A 52 -4.02 15.07 6.87
N ILE A 53 -4.04 14.02 7.66
CA ILE A 53 -5.22 13.48 8.32
C ILE A 53 -5.00 13.64 9.82
N GLU A 54 -5.83 14.44 10.47
CA GLU A 54 -5.81 14.59 11.93
C GLU A 54 -7.11 14.06 12.51
N ILE A 55 -6.97 13.16 13.48
CA ILE A 55 -8.07 12.54 14.21
C ILE A 55 -7.84 12.84 15.69
N LEU A 56 -8.68 13.70 16.24
CA LEU A 56 -8.69 14.03 17.65
C LEU A 56 -9.80 13.27 18.33
N PHE A 57 -9.46 12.56 19.40
CA PHE A 57 -10.43 11.98 20.30
C PHE A 57 -10.60 12.86 21.53
N ASP A 58 -11.82 12.90 22.07
CA ASP A 58 -12.01 13.48 23.40
C ASP A 58 -11.27 12.64 24.48
N ARG A 59 -10.81 13.33 25.52
CA ARG A 59 -10.09 12.72 26.65
C ARG A 59 -10.94 11.69 27.40
N GLN A 60 -12.25 11.84 27.45
CA GLN A 60 -13.13 10.86 28.12
C GLN A 60 -13.30 9.61 27.26
N SER A 61 -13.44 9.77 25.94
CA SER A 61 -13.56 8.64 25.00
C SER A 61 -12.34 7.73 25.04
N THR A 62 -11.14 8.31 25.20
CA THR A 62 -9.88 7.55 25.23
C THR A 62 -9.57 6.90 26.57
N LYS A 63 -10.15 7.37 27.69
CA LYS A 63 -9.93 6.78 29.03
C LYS A 63 -10.38 5.33 29.14
N ASN A 64 -11.42 4.94 28.40
CA ASN A 64 -11.98 3.60 28.44
C ASN A 64 -11.44 2.70 27.31
N LEU A 65 -10.55 3.22 26.45
CA LEU A 65 -9.96 2.41 25.39
C LEU A 65 -8.88 1.49 25.96
N LYS A 66 -8.81 0.28 25.40
CA LYS A 66 -7.74 -0.65 25.74
C LYS A 66 -6.40 -0.09 25.26
N SER A 67 -5.35 -0.43 26.01
CA SER A 67 -3.99 -0.14 25.57
C SER A 67 -3.77 -0.74 24.18
N GLY A 68 -3.27 0.05 23.25
CA GLY A 68 -3.03 -0.38 21.87
C GLY A 68 -4.20 -0.18 20.90
N THR A 69 -5.41 0.20 21.34
CA THR A 69 -6.54 0.47 20.40
C THR A 69 -6.21 1.61 19.43
N LEU A 70 -5.64 2.71 19.92
CA LEU A 70 -5.25 3.84 19.07
C LEU A 70 -4.14 3.46 18.08
N GLN A 71 -3.22 2.59 18.50
CA GLN A 71 -2.14 2.11 17.63
C GLN A 71 -2.67 1.15 16.57
N ALA A 72 -3.62 0.28 16.92
CA ALA A 72 -4.28 -0.60 15.96
C ALA A 72 -5.06 0.20 14.91
N LEU A 73 -5.79 1.23 15.35
CA LEU A 73 -6.46 2.17 14.46
C LEU A 73 -5.47 2.87 13.52
N GLN A 74 -4.36 3.38 14.08
CA GLN A 74 -3.32 4.01 13.28
C GLN A 74 -2.80 3.08 12.18
N ASN A 75 -2.49 1.84 12.54
CA ASN A 75 -2.01 0.84 11.60
C ASN A 75 -3.03 0.51 10.52
N GLU A 76 -4.31 0.35 10.88
CA GLU A 76 -5.37 0.04 9.91
C GLU A 76 -5.56 1.17 8.89
N ILE A 77 -5.63 2.41 9.38
CA ILE A 77 -5.73 3.62 8.55
C ILE A 77 -4.52 3.70 7.61
N GLU A 78 -3.32 3.51 8.13
CA GLU A 78 -2.11 3.50 7.30
C GLU A 78 -2.11 2.36 6.27
N GLN A 79 -2.54 1.16 6.63
CA GLN A 79 -2.56 0.01 5.72
C GLN A 79 -3.53 0.22 4.56
N ARG A 80 -4.69 0.82 4.80
CA ARG A 80 -5.68 1.10 3.74
C ARG A 80 -5.32 2.33 2.91
N LEU A 81 -4.74 3.37 3.51
CA LEU A 81 -4.49 4.63 2.82
C LEU A 81 -3.12 4.69 2.13
N LYS A 82 -2.04 4.12 2.70
CA LYS A 82 -0.69 4.15 2.09
C LYS A 82 -0.63 3.61 0.64
N PRO A 83 -1.36 2.55 0.26
CA PRO A 83 -1.37 2.07 -1.12
C PRO A 83 -1.95 3.07 -2.13
N HIS A 84 -2.89 3.90 -1.70
CA HIS A 84 -3.54 4.91 -2.55
C HIS A 84 -2.86 6.29 -2.45
N TYR A 85 -2.34 6.60 -1.28
CA TYR A 85 -1.74 7.87 -0.90
C TYR A 85 -0.41 7.59 -0.18
N PRO A 86 0.70 7.43 -0.94
CA PRO A 86 1.99 7.04 -0.35
C PRO A 86 2.60 8.12 0.56
N GLU A 87 2.23 9.38 0.33
CA GLU A 87 2.66 10.54 1.14
C GLU A 87 1.49 11.07 1.96
N ILE A 88 1.18 10.37 3.06
CA ILE A 88 0.21 10.80 4.06
C ILE A 88 0.91 11.10 5.39
N TRP A 89 0.42 12.14 6.07
CA TRP A 89 0.74 12.43 7.45
C TRP A 89 -0.49 12.18 8.30
N LEU A 90 -0.46 11.11 9.09
CA LEU A 90 -1.55 10.72 9.98
C LEU A 90 -1.19 11.08 11.42
N ARG A 91 -2.05 11.85 12.08
CA ARG A 91 -1.97 12.13 13.50
C ARG A 91 -3.24 11.69 14.20
N ILE A 92 -3.08 10.85 15.21
CA ILE A 92 -4.14 10.44 16.13
C ILE A 92 -3.74 10.93 17.52
N ASP A 93 -4.54 11.83 18.10
CA ASP A 93 -4.20 12.48 19.37
C ASP A 93 -5.46 12.76 20.21
N GLN A 94 -5.26 13.25 21.43
CA GLN A 94 -6.34 13.64 22.34
C GLN A 94 -6.58 15.15 22.27
N GLY A 95 -7.79 15.54 21.92
CA GLY A 95 -8.26 16.92 21.87
C GLY A 95 -9.20 17.29 23.02
N SER A 96 -9.63 18.55 23.04
CA SER A 96 -10.74 19.01 23.88
C SER A 96 -12.12 18.58 23.35
N ALA A 97 -12.20 18.29 22.05
CA ALA A 97 -13.40 17.83 21.36
C ALA A 97 -12.99 16.79 20.30
N PRO A 98 -13.88 15.84 19.97
CA PRO A 98 -13.61 14.89 18.89
C PRO A 98 -13.66 15.62 17.54
N SER A 99 -12.67 15.39 16.69
CA SER A 99 -12.63 15.95 15.34
C SER A 99 -11.88 15.05 14.37
N VAL A 100 -12.28 15.11 13.09
CA VAL A 100 -11.56 14.51 11.98
C VAL A 100 -11.35 15.62 10.94
N SER A 101 -10.11 15.84 10.53
CA SER A 101 -9.77 16.80 9.49
C SER A 101 -8.88 16.13 8.44
N VAL A 102 -9.14 16.48 7.18
CA VAL A 102 -8.34 16.05 6.02
C VAL A 102 -7.98 17.31 5.25
N THR A 103 -6.68 17.57 5.12
CA THR A 103 -6.11 18.73 4.43
C THR A 103 -5.01 18.30 3.46
N GLY A 104 -4.64 19.15 2.50
CA GLY A 104 -3.61 18.84 1.50
C GLY A 104 -4.05 17.86 0.40
N ALA A 105 -5.32 17.46 0.36
CA ALA A 105 -5.88 16.71 -0.76
C ALA A 105 -5.92 17.57 -2.03
N ARG A 106 -5.57 16.98 -3.18
CA ARG A 106 -5.44 17.70 -4.47
C ARG A 106 -6.78 18.16 -5.03
N ASN A 107 -7.86 17.47 -4.70
CA ASN A 107 -9.23 17.79 -5.12
C ASN A 107 -10.25 17.26 -4.08
N ASP A 108 -11.49 17.72 -4.19
CA ASP A 108 -12.57 17.32 -3.28
C ASP A 108 -12.90 15.83 -3.37
N LYS A 109 -12.74 15.20 -4.55
CA LYS A 109 -13.00 13.76 -4.72
C LYS A 109 -12.02 12.90 -3.92
N ASP A 110 -10.75 13.29 -3.87
CA ASP A 110 -9.73 12.61 -3.07
C ASP A 110 -10.05 12.75 -1.58
N LYS A 111 -10.46 13.95 -1.16
CA LYS A 111 -10.89 14.20 0.21
C LYS A 111 -12.11 13.35 0.57
N GLU A 112 -13.13 13.32 -0.28
CA GLU A 112 -14.32 12.48 -0.11
C GLU A 112 -13.94 11.00 -0.05
N ARG A 113 -13.05 10.53 -0.92
CA ARG A 113 -12.60 9.13 -0.91
C ARG A 113 -11.88 8.77 0.38
N ILE A 114 -11.02 9.64 0.90
CA ILE A 114 -10.35 9.45 2.18
C ILE A 114 -11.36 9.39 3.31
N LEU A 115 -12.34 10.30 3.34
CA LEU A 115 -13.39 10.29 4.35
C LEU A 115 -14.22 9.00 4.29
N SER A 116 -14.59 8.54 3.09
CA SER A 116 -15.29 7.26 2.92
C SER A 116 -14.46 6.08 3.41
N LEU A 117 -13.15 6.04 3.15
CA LEU A 117 -12.26 4.99 3.67
C LEU A 117 -12.17 5.01 5.20
N LEU A 118 -12.11 6.20 5.80
CA LEU A 118 -12.14 6.33 7.26
C LEU A 118 -13.47 5.83 7.83
N GLU A 119 -14.61 6.16 7.20
CA GLU A 119 -15.91 5.63 7.60
C GLU A 119 -15.98 4.10 7.46
N GLU A 120 -15.47 3.53 6.37
CA GLU A 120 -15.37 2.08 6.15
C GLU A 120 -14.56 1.41 7.27
N ILE A 121 -13.44 1.99 7.71
CA ILE A 121 -12.64 1.49 8.83
C ILE A 121 -13.43 1.58 10.15
N TRP A 122 -14.21 2.64 10.36
CA TRP A 122 -15.02 2.79 11.57
C TRP A 122 -16.17 1.79 11.68
N GLN A 123 -16.72 1.34 10.55
CA GLN A 123 -17.76 0.31 10.51
C GLN A 123 -17.21 -1.11 10.59
N ASP A 124 -15.90 -1.27 10.39
CA ASP A 124 -15.21 -2.55 10.43
C ASP A 124 -14.55 -2.76 11.79
N ASP A 125 -15.03 -3.73 12.57
CA ASP A 125 -14.48 -4.04 13.89
C ASP A 125 -13.21 -4.91 13.83
N SER A 126 -12.77 -5.35 12.63
CA SER A 126 -11.66 -6.30 12.48
C SER A 126 -10.31 -5.80 13.01
N TRP A 127 -10.13 -4.48 13.09
CA TRP A 127 -8.89 -3.86 13.58
C TRP A 127 -8.84 -3.70 15.10
N LEU A 128 -9.96 -3.93 15.80
CA LEU A 128 -9.97 -3.82 17.25
C LEU A 128 -9.08 -4.90 17.88
N PRO A 129 -8.21 -4.53 18.84
CA PRO A 129 -7.38 -5.50 19.52
C PRO A 129 -8.27 -6.52 20.25
N ALA A 130 -7.86 -7.80 20.20
CA ALA A 130 -8.57 -8.88 20.87
C ALA A 130 -8.81 -8.53 22.35
N ALA A 131 -10.03 -8.81 22.81
CA ALA A 131 -10.54 -8.32 24.07
C ALA A 131 -9.87 -8.94 25.31
#